data_AF-A0A8T5JW95-F1
#
_entry.id   AF-A0A8T5JW95-F1
#
_cell.length_a   1.000
_cell.length_b   1.000
_cell.length_c   1.000
_cell.angle_alpha   90.00
_cell.angle_beta   90.00
_cell.angle_gamma   90.00
#
_symmetry.space_group_name_H-M   'P 1'
#
loop_
_entity.id
_entity.type
_entity.pdbx_description
1 polymer ?
#
loop_
_entity_poly.entity_id
_entity_poly.type
_entity_poly.pdbx_seq_one_letter_code
_entity_poly.pdbx_strand_id
1 'polypeptide(L)'
;MTKNGILCKVNKTSVYLDPKKTDLEGINFVSHAHSDHLPSKNGGTILSSIETNEISDLRGFTMENHVESLDDFSLIDSGHVLGSKGLLFDDIFYTGDICTRDRGFLKSAKIPKCKTLITECTFGLPEFTFPKIDVIQKQVNQFIGDLYSKGIPVILMGYQLGKAQTLTQMFGHWDPLYLHDSIKEMNLLHQKFGVSLKNCLGHSEAQKNGLLDKKPWVMVTPVLSAKNKFFQEMKSKYGAVTIGFSGWAQSRKFSFGRRADYSVTMSDHCDFNELVDMVVQSGAEQVYTIHGFVEEFATHLNKMGISAQPLIKNSLDSY
;
A
#
# COMPACT_ATOMS: atom_id res chain seq x y z
N MET A 1 15.82 -11.44 11.81
CA MET A 1 15.74 -11.26 10.34
C MET A 1 16.56 -12.34 9.64
N THR A 2 16.08 -12.91 8.53
CA THR A 2 16.83 -13.90 7.72
C THR A 2 17.06 -13.37 6.29
N LYS A 3 17.74 -14.15 5.42
CA LYS A 3 17.81 -13.85 3.97
C LYS A 3 16.43 -13.93 3.29
N ASN A 4 15.50 -14.67 3.89
CA ASN A 4 14.21 -15.01 3.31
C ASN A 4 13.04 -14.19 3.87
N GLY A 5 13.28 -13.22 4.76
CA GLY A 5 12.23 -12.49 5.48
C GLY A 5 12.38 -12.67 6.99
N ILE A 6 11.28 -12.52 7.73
CA ILE A 6 11.27 -12.63 9.19
C ILE A 6 10.85 -14.05 9.57
N LEU A 7 11.60 -14.66 10.49
CA LEU A 7 11.29 -15.98 11.04
C LEU A 7 11.10 -15.84 12.54
N CYS A 8 9.93 -16.21 13.02
CA CYS A 8 9.59 -16.36 14.43
C CYS A 8 9.54 -17.85 14.76
N LYS A 9 10.35 -18.28 15.73
CA LYS A 9 10.32 -19.64 16.26
C LYS A 9 9.58 -19.61 17.59
N VAL A 10 8.38 -20.16 17.60
CA VAL A 10 7.53 -20.27 18.79
C VAL A 10 7.38 -21.75 19.11
N ASN A 11 7.94 -22.20 20.24
CA ASN A 11 7.98 -23.61 20.61
C ASN A 11 8.59 -24.48 19.49
N LYS A 12 7.79 -25.36 18.87
CA LYS A 12 8.19 -26.23 17.75
C LYS A 12 7.72 -25.69 16.39
N THR A 13 7.04 -24.55 16.36
CA THR A 13 6.43 -23.98 15.16
C THR A 13 7.32 -22.87 14.60
N SER A 14 7.57 -22.93 13.29
CA SER A 14 8.29 -21.88 12.55
C SER A 14 7.26 -21.06 11.75
N VAL A 15 7.19 -19.77 12.06
CA VAL A 15 6.30 -18.80 11.40
C VAL A 15 7.14 -17.85 10.58
N TYR A 16 6.92 -17.84 9.27
CA TYR A 16 7.59 -16.99 8.30
C TYR A 16 6.67 -15.82 7.94
N LEU A 17 7.10 -14.59 8.19
CA LEU A 17 6.32 -13.39 7.91
C LEU A 17 6.83 -12.75 6.62
N ASP A 18 5.94 -12.62 5.63
CA ASP A 18 6.21 -12.16 4.26
C ASP A 18 7.49 -12.75 3.66
N PRO A 19 7.61 -14.09 3.58
CA PRO A 19 8.83 -14.70 3.10
C PRO A 19 9.00 -14.52 1.59
N LYS A 20 10.24 -14.30 1.12
CA LYS A 20 10.55 -14.24 -0.32
C LYS A 20 10.33 -15.57 -1.04
N LYS A 21 10.48 -16.67 -0.32
CA LYS A 21 10.20 -18.05 -0.74
C LYS A 21 9.52 -18.74 0.43
N THR A 22 8.36 -19.34 0.22
CA THR A 22 7.70 -20.08 1.29
C THR A 22 8.54 -21.29 1.73
N ASP A 23 8.49 -21.59 3.02
CA ASP A 23 9.02 -22.80 3.60
C ASP A 23 8.06 -23.98 3.39
N LEU A 24 8.58 -25.21 3.32
CA LEU A 24 7.79 -26.41 3.03
C LEU A 24 7.05 -26.97 4.27
N GLU A 25 7.56 -26.73 5.47
CA GLU A 25 7.07 -27.33 6.72
C GLU A 25 6.52 -26.27 7.69
N GLY A 26 6.89 -25.00 7.50
CA GLY A 26 6.43 -23.88 8.30
C GLY A 26 5.10 -23.26 7.85
N ILE A 27 4.65 -22.29 8.66
CA ILE A 27 3.52 -21.42 8.35
C ILE A 27 4.07 -20.18 7.66
N ASN A 28 3.60 -19.90 6.46
CA ASN A 28 4.01 -18.75 5.66
C ASN A 28 2.89 -17.72 5.67
N PHE A 29 3.04 -16.67 6.46
CA PHE A 29 2.10 -15.58 6.48
C PHE A 29 2.40 -14.58 5.37
N VAL A 30 1.38 -14.23 4.58
CA VAL A 30 1.44 -13.16 3.59
C VAL A 30 0.47 -12.05 3.99
N SER A 31 1.01 -10.90 4.36
CA SER A 31 0.25 -9.77 4.90
C SER A 31 -0.65 -9.14 3.85
N HIS A 32 -0.14 -8.96 2.62
CA HIS A 32 -0.88 -8.37 1.50
C HIS A 32 -0.22 -8.63 0.15
N ALA A 33 -0.93 -8.30 -0.92
CA ALA A 33 -0.55 -8.64 -2.29
C ALA A 33 0.33 -7.60 -3.00
N HIS A 34 1.15 -6.81 -2.30
CA HIS A 34 2.23 -6.06 -2.97
C HIS A 34 3.44 -6.96 -3.26
N SER A 35 4.15 -6.65 -4.35
CA SER A 35 5.17 -7.56 -4.91
C SER A 35 6.39 -7.76 -4.01
N ASP A 36 6.62 -6.87 -3.06
CA ASP A 36 7.67 -6.95 -2.05
C ASP A 36 7.30 -7.77 -0.82
N HIS A 37 6.02 -8.17 -0.69
CA HIS A 37 5.50 -9.07 0.34
C HIS A 37 5.10 -10.44 -0.22
N LEU A 38 4.83 -10.53 -1.52
CA LEU A 38 4.50 -11.79 -2.17
C LEU A 38 5.73 -12.72 -2.30
N PRO A 39 5.60 -14.01 -1.96
CA PRO A 39 6.63 -14.99 -2.24
C PRO A 39 6.77 -15.23 -3.75
N SER A 40 7.95 -15.72 -4.14
CA SER A 40 8.26 -16.10 -5.53
C SER A 40 7.99 -17.57 -5.85
N LYS A 41 7.69 -18.38 -4.83
CA LYS A 41 7.47 -19.82 -4.93
C LYS A 41 6.47 -20.27 -3.86
N ASN A 42 5.65 -21.28 -4.19
CA ASN A 42 4.75 -21.98 -3.27
C ASN A 42 5.49 -23.05 -2.43
N GLY A 43 4.87 -23.42 -1.31
CA GLY A 43 5.37 -24.37 -0.33
C GLY A 43 4.65 -24.20 1.01
N GLY A 44 4.60 -25.27 1.80
CA GLY A 44 4.00 -25.27 3.15
C GLY A 44 2.58 -24.74 3.18
N THR A 45 2.13 -24.30 4.36
CA THR A 45 0.84 -23.60 4.51
C THR A 45 1.04 -22.10 4.25
N ILE A 46 0.17 -21.49 3.44
CA ILE A 46 0.18 -20.04 3.20
C ILE A 46 -1.05 -19.41 3.85
N LEU A 47 -0.84 -18.67 4.94
CA LEU A 47 -1.89 -17.98 5.67
C LEU A 47 -2.03 -16.54 5.15
N SER A 48 -3.20 -16.20 4.62
CA SER A 48 -3.53 -14.83 4.18
C SER A 48 -5.05 -14.64 4.06
N SER A 49 -5.52 -13.40 3.91
CA SER A 49 -6.95 -13.16 3.60
C SER A 49 -7.32 -13.68 2.21
N ILE A 50 -8.60 -13.99 1.98
CA ILE A 50 -9.13 -14.33 0.65
C ILE A 50 -8.81 -13.23 -0.38
N GLU A 51 -8.98 -11.96 -0.02
CA GLU A 51 -8.76 -10.83 -0.92
C GLU A 51 -7.29 -10.75 -1.36
N THR A 52 -6.35 -10.90 -0.42
CA THR A 52 -4.91 -10.99 -0.71
C THR A 52 -4.59 -12.13 -1.67
N ASN A 53 -5.17 -13.32 -1.48
CA ASN A 53 -4.96 -14.45 -2.39
C ASN A 53 -5.48 -14.14 -3.81
N GLU A 54 -6.71 -13.65 -3.93
CA GLU A 54 -7.33 -13.33 -5.23
C GLU A 54 -6.64 -12.17 -5.96
N ILE A 55 -6.18 -11.15 -5.22
CA ILE A 55 -5.38 -10.05 -5.80
C ILE A 55 -4.00 -10.57 -6.24
N SER A 56 -3.41 -11.49 -5.48
CA SER A 56 -2.14 -12.13 -5.85
C SER A 56 -2.28 -12.95 -7.13
N ASP A 57 -3.37 -13.71 -7.26
CA ASP A 57 -3.67 -14.50 -8.45
C ASP A 57 -3.82 -13.62 -9.70
N LEU A 58 -4.60 -12.53 -9.60
CA LEU A 58 -4.72 -11.52 -10.67
C LEU A 58 -3.36 -10.92 -11.06
N ARG A 59 -2.40 -10.87 -10.12
CA ARG A 59 -1.05 -10.35 -10.32
C ARG A 59 -0.04 -11.43 -10.74
N GLY A 60 -0.49 -12.64 -11.02
CA GLY A 60 0.32 -13.73 -11.58
C GLY A 60 1.00 -14.62 -10.54
N PHE A 61 0.54 -14.61 -9.28
CA PHE A 61 1.00 -15.55 -8.26
C PHE A 61 -0.18 -16.19 -7.52
N THR A 62 -0.50 -17.44 -7.88
CA THR A 62 -1.51 -18.25 -7.20
C THR A 62 -0.93 -18.89 -5.94
N MET A 63 -1.56 -18.66 -4.77
CA MET A 63 -1.17 -19.31 -3.51
C MET A 63 -1.80 -20.71 -3.43
N GLU A 64 -1.05 -21.76 -3.78
CA GLU A 64 -1.58 -23.12 -3.93
C GLU A 64 -2.11 -23.74 -2.62
N ASN A 65 -1.43 -23.47 -1.50
CA ASN A 65 -1.78 -24.00 -0.17
C ASN A 65 -2.35 -22.91 0.74
N HIS A 66 -3.24 -22.07 0.19
CA HIS A 66 -3.85 -20.96 0.90
C HIS A 66 -4.84 -21.44 1.98
N VAL A 67 -4.74 -20.85 3.16
CA VAL A 67 -5.75 -20.93 4.21
C VAL A 67 -6.10 -19.52 4.71
N GLU A 68 -7.37 -19.30 5.05
CA GLU A 68 -7.88 -18.02 5.56
C GLU A 68 -7.85 -17.90 7.08
N SER A 69 -7.65 -19.02 7.77
CA SER A 69 -7.62 -19.11 9.23
C SER A 69 -6.77 -20.28 9.67
N LEU A 70 -6.12 -20.14 10.82
CA LEU A 70 -5.37 -21.19 11.48
C LEU A 70 -5.48 -20.98 12.99
N ASP A 71 -5.64 -22.06 13.76
CA ASP A 71 -5.74 -21.98 15.23
C ASP A 71 -4.50 -21.30 15.81
N ASP A 72 -4.70 -20.50 16.87
CA ASP A 72 -3.68 -19.66 17.53
C ASP A 72 -3.13 -18.49 16.70
N PHE A 73 -3.65 -18.28 15.48
CA PHE A 73 -3.29 -17.15 14.61
C PHE A 73 -4.50 -16.25 14.34
N SER A 74 -4.39 -14.98 14.71
CA SER A 74 -5.43 -13.98 14.44
C SER A 74 -5.01 -13.02 13.33
N LEU A 75 -5.78 -13.00 12.25
CA LEU A 75 -5.65 -12.03 11.16
C LEU A 75 -6.33 -10.71 11.54
N ILE A 76 -5.57 -9.62 11.61
CA ILE A 76 -6.03 -8.31 12.03
C ILE A 76 -5.96 -7.34 10.86
N ASP A 77 -7.03 -6.58 10.56
CA ASP A 77 -7.00 -5.60 9.47
C ASP A 77 -5.88 -4.56 9.67
N SER A 78 -5.02 -4.39 8.66
CA SER A 78 -3.94 -3.39 8.70
C SER A 78 -4.29 -2.07 8.02
N GLY A 79 -5.43 -1.97 7.32
CA GLY A 79 -5.90 -0.72 6.70
C GLY A 79 -5.03 -0.19 5.54
N HIS A 80 -4.04 -0.96 5.07
CA HIS A 80 -3.11 -0.56 4.03
C HIS A 80 -3.70 -0.68 2.62
N VAL A 81 -4.17 -1.87 2.24
CA VAL A 81 -4.88 -2.15 0.96
C VAL A 81 -6.02 -3.14 1.20
N LEU A 82 -6.87 -3.37 0.19
CA LEU A 82 -7.95 -4.35 0.33
C LEU A 82 -7.34 -5.73 0.66
N GLY A 83 -7.83 -6.36 1.72
CA GLY A 83 -7.32 -7.65 2.19
C GLY A 83 -6.07 -7.58 3.07
N SER A 84 -5.47 -6.42 3.30
CA SER A 84 -4.21 -6.37 4.06
C SER A 84 -4.43 -6.73 5.53
N LYS A 85 -3.66 -7.70 6.02
CA LYS A 85 -3.71 -8.18 7.40
C LYS A 85 -2.35 -8.05 8.08
N GLY A 86 -2.36 -7.72 9.36
CA GLY A 86 -1.33 -8.11 10.30
C GLY A 86 -1.65 -9.47 10.93
N LEU A 87 -0.66 -10.08 11.57
CA LEU A 87 -0.76 -11.39 12.22
C LEU A 87 -0.45 -11.26 13.71
N LEU A 88 -1.40 -11.66 14.56
CA LEU A 88 -1.21 -11.79 16.00
C LEU A 88 -1.12 -13.28 16.38
N PHE A 89 -0.03 -13.65 17.05
CA PHE A 89 0.23 -15.01 17.55
C PHE A 89 1.26 -14.96 18.69
N ASP A 90 1.11 -15.77 19.73
CA ASP A 90 2.08 -15.87 20.85
C ASP A 90 2.54 -14.52 21.43
N ASP A 91 1.61 -13.59 21.69
CA ASP A 91 1.90 -12.20 22.12
C ASP A 91 2.81 -11.39 21.15
N ILE A 92 3.02 -11.87 19.93
CA ILE A 92 3.72 -11.17 18.84
C ILE A 92 2.67 -10.65 17.86
N PHE A 93 2.71 -9.35 17.58
CA PHE A 93 1.94 -8.75 16.49
C PHE A 93 2.88 -8.27 15.39
N TYR A 94 2.72 -8.83 14.19
CA TYR A 94 3.37 -8.36 12.97
C TYR A 94 2.39 -7.56 12.13
N THR A 95 2.73 -6.32 11.80
CA THR A 95 1.77 -5.42 11.13
C THR A 95 1.67 -5.64 9.62
N GLY A 96 2.74 -6.16 8.99
CA GLY A 96 2.96 -5.88 7.56
C GLY A 96 3.03 -4.37 7.33
N ASP A 97 2.56 -3.93 6.16
CA ASP A 97 2.28 -2.51 5.93
C ASP A 97 0.95 -2.11 6.58
N ILE A 98 0.91 -0.92 7.18
CA ILE A 98 -0.18 -0.53 8.07
C ILE A 98 -0.61 0.93 7.90
N CYS A 99 -1.91 1.18 8.03
CA CYS A 99 -2.50 2.52 8.07
C CYS A 99 -3.58 2.58 9.15
N THR A 100 -3.40 3.44 10.14
CA THR A 100 -4.37 3.64 11.25
C THR A 100 -5.40 4.73 10.96
N ARG A 101 -5.41 5.28 9.74
CA ARG A 101 -6.45 6.21 9.28
C ARG A 101 -7.49 5.52 8.42
N ASP A 102 -8.74 5.97 8.56
CA ASP A 102 -9.77 5.70 7.55
C ASP A 102 -9.41 6.39 6.23
N ARG A 103 -9.49 5.62 5.12
CA ARG A 103 -9.22 6.10 3.76
C ARG A 103 -10.23 5.52 2.79
N GLY A 104 -11.33 6.24 2.60
CA GLY A 104 -12.37 5.83 1.67
C GLY A 104 -13.05 4.53 2.13
N PHE A 105 -12.97 3.47 1.31
CA PHE A 105 -13.47 2.14 1.66
C PHE A 105 -12.57 1.38 2.63
N LEU A 106 -11.31 1.79 2.82
CA LEU A 106 -10.38 1.16 3.76
C LEU A 106 -10.60 1.73 5.16
N LYS A 107 -10.87 0.84 6.11
CA LYS A 107 -10.98 1.18 7.54
C LYS A 107 -9.61 1.19 8.20
N SER A 108 -9.47 2.03 9.21
CA SER A 108 -8.29 2.10 10.06
C SER A 108 -7.92 0.74 10.65
N ALA A 109 -6.63 0.44 10.71
CA ALA A 109 -6.13 -0.73 11.42
C ALA A 109 -6.60 -0.76 12.89
N LYS A 110 -6.94 -1.95 13.39
CA LYS A 110 -7.20 -2.16 14.82
C LYS A 110 -5.93 -2.69 15.46
N ILE A 111 -5.40 -1.99 16.46
CA ILE A 111 -4.14 -2.38 17.09
C ILE A 111 -4.43 -3.27 18.31
N PRO A 112 -4.05 -4.57 18.27
CA PRO A 112 -4.22 -5.45 19.41
C PRO A 112 -3.20 -5.15 20.50
N LYS A 113 -3.46 -5.62 21.72
CA LYS A 113 -2.42 -5.70 22.75
C LYS A 113 -1.46 -6.84 22.42
N CYS A 114 -0.17 -6.60 22.59
CA CYS A 114 0.89 -7.61 22.39
C CYS A 114 2.09 -7.26 23.29
N LYS A 115 2.98 -8.22 23.52
CA LYS A 115 4.27 -7.96 24.20
C LYS A 115 5.35 -7.57 23.21
N THR A 116 5.33 -8.20 22.03
CA THR A 116 6.27 -7.90 20.95
C THR A 116 5.51 -7.33 19.75
N LEU A 117 5.91 -6.15 19.29
CA LEU A 117 5.40 -5.54 18.07
C LEU A 117 6.50 -5.56 17.00
N ILE A 118 6.20 -6.09 15.83
CA ILE A 118 7.06 -6.03 14.64
C ILE A 118 6.34 -5.16 13.62
N THR A 119 6.88 -3.98 13.30
CA THR A 119 6.14 -3.00 12.50
C THR A 119 6.98 -2.24 11.49
N GLU A 120 6.34 -1.91 10.36
CA GLU A 120 6.92 -1.05 9.34
C GLU A 120 7.22 0.36 9.87
N CYS A 121 8.16 1.05 9.22
CA CYS A 121 8.45 2.46 9.50
C CYS A 121 8.85 3.19 8.23
N THR A 122 8.08 2.96 7.15
CA THR A 122 8.28 3.60 5.84
C THR A 122 8.45 5.11 5.98
N PHE A 123 7.68 5.70 6.90
CA PHE A 123 7.68 7.12 7.23
C PHE A 123 8.09 7.41 8.69
N GLY A 124 9.07 6.65 9.21
CA GLY A 124 9.59 6.75 10.58
C GLY A 124 10.40 8.02 10.92
N LEU A 125 10.32 9.10 10.14
CA LEU A 125 10.90 10.40 10.47
C LEU A 125 9.82 11.44 10.77
N PRO A 126 10.01 12.33 11.77
CA PRO A 126 9.06 13.39 12.10
C PRO A 126 8.68 14.32 10.92
N GLU A 127 9.52 14.42 9.88
CA GLU A 127 9.20 15.22 8.68
C GLU A 127 8.01 14.66 7.87
N PHE A 128 7.66 13.38 8.06
CA PHE A 128 6.51 12.73 7.43
C PHE A 128 5.29 12.79 8.32
N THR A 129 4.66 13.96 8.36
CA THR A 129 3.29 14.13 8.85
C THR A 129 2.40 14.46 7.66
N PHE A 130 1.31 13.71 7.46
CA PHE A 130 0.51 13.82 6.24
C PHE A 130 -0.74 14.69 6.42
N PRO A 131 -1.14 15.46 5.39
CA PRO A 131 -2.39 16.18 5.42
C PRO A 131 -3.58 15.21 5.45
N LYS A 132 -4.69 15.65 6.05
CA LYS A 132 -5.93 14.86 6.07
C LYS A 132 -6.46 14.63 4.64
N ILE A 133 -7.13 13.51 4.45
CA ILE A 133 -7.58 13.06 3.12
C ILE A 133 -8.60 14.01 2.48
N ASP A 134 -9.45 14.66 3.27
CA ASP A 134 -10.44 15.65 2.84
C ASP A 134 -9.77 16.94 2.35
N VAL A 135 -8.70 17.37 3.01
CA VAL A 135 -7.85 18.50 2.58
C VAL A 135 -7.21 18.20 1.23
N ILE A 136 -6.64 17.00 1.08
CA ILE A 136 -6.06 16.52 -0.19
C ILE A 136 -7.13 16.54 -1.30
N GLN A 137 -8.30 15.95 -1.03
CA GLN A 137 -9.39 15.85 -2.00
C GLN A 137 -9.86 17.23 -2.46
N LYS A 138 -10.05 18.17 -1.53
CA LYS A 138 -10.46 19.54 -1.84
C LYS A 138 -9.43 20.26 -2.72
N GLN A 139 -8.14 20.17 -2.36
CA GLN A 139 -7.06 20.80 -3.12
C GLN A 139 -6.99 20.24 -4.56
N VAL A 140 -7.07 18.93 -4.70
CA VAL A 140 -6.99 18.28 -6.01
C VAL A 140 -8.24 18.56 -6.85
N ASN A 141 -9.44 18.58 -6.24
CA ASN A 141 -10.66 18.96 -6.96
C ASN A 141 -10.59 20.38 -7.51
N GLN A 142 -10.09 21.34 -6.73
CA GLN A 142 -9.89 22.70 -7.21
C GLN A 142 -8.92 22.73 -8.39
N PHE A 143 -7.81 22.01 -8.27
CA PHE A 143 -6.80 21.95 -9.32
C PHE A 143 -7.30 21.25 -10.61
N ILE A 144 -8.06 20.16 -10.49
CA ILE A 144 -8.73 19.51 -11.63
C ILE A 144 -9.71 20.50 -12.27
N GLY A 145 -10.52 21.21 -11.47
CA GLY A 145 -11.47 22.21 -11.96
C GLY A 145 -10.83 23.31 -12.81
N ASP A 146 -9.68 23.84 -12.38
CA ASP A 146 -8.94 24.88 -13.10
C ASP A 146 -8.36 24.39 -14.44
N LEU A 147 -8.02 23.10 -14.55
CA LEU A 147 -7.56 22.48 -15.79
C LEU A 147 -8.74 22.13 -16.70
N TYR A 148 -9.81 21.58 -16.11
CA TYR A 148 -11.05 21.25 -16.79
C TYR A 148 -11.68 22.48 -17.46
N SER A 149 -11.71 23.63 -16.78
CA SER A 149 -12.26 24.87 -17.35
C SER A 149 -11.48 25.37 -18.57
N LYS A 150 -10.27 24.87 -18.79
CA LYS A 150 -9.40 25.16 -19.94
C LYS A 150 -9.42 24.04 -20.99
N GLY A 151 -10.26 23.01 -20.81
CA GLY A 151 -10.34 21.85 -21.69
C GLY A 151 -9.12 20.91 -21.58
N ILE A 152 -8.35 20.99 -20.49
CA ILE A 152 -7.13 20.20 -20.29
C ILE A 152 -7.46 18.89 -19.58
N PRO A 153 -7.13 17.73 -20.16
CA PRO A 153 -7.27 16.44 -19.49
C PRO A 153 -6.33 16.28 -18.30
N VAL A 154 -6.76 15.51 -17.30
CA VAL A 154 -5.99 15.26 -16.08
C VAL A 154 -5.78 13.76 -15.87
N ILE A 155 -4.55 13.39 -15.54
CA ILE A 155 -4.17 12.03 -15.19
C ILE A 155 -3.81 11.97 -13.71
N LEU A 156 -4.47 11.09 -12.96
CA LEU A 156 -4.22 10.82 -11.54
C LEU A 156 -3.43 9.52 -11.42
N MET A 157 -2.18 9.61 -10.94
CA MET A 157 -1.26 8.47 -10.88
C MET A 157 -1.20 7.88 -9.47
N GLY A 158 -1.60 6.62 -9.33
CA GLY A 158 -1.49 5.83 -8.10
C GLY A 158 -0.96 4.42 -8.38
N TYR A 159 -0.46 3.70 -7.37
CA TYR A 159 -0.09 2.29 -7.55
C TYR A 159 -1.29 1.46 -8.01
N GLN A 160 -1.04 0.42 -8.82
CA GLN A 160 -2.09 -0.42 -9.41
C GLN A 160 -3.04 -1.00 -8.36
N LEU A 161 -2.47 -1.49 -7.25
CA LEU A 161 -3.17 -1.93 -6.05
C LEU A 161 -3.04 -0.87 -4.95
N GLY A 162 -4.17 -0.48 -4.36
CA GLY A 162 -4.26 0.44 -3.22
C GLY A 162 -4.61 1.86 -3.66
N LYS A 163 -3.58 2.62 -4.04
CA LYS A 163 -3.74 4.06 -4.28
C LYS A 163 -4.69 4.38 -5.44
N ALA A 164 -4.63 3.65 -6.55
CA ALA A 164 -5.50 3.89 -7.70
C ALA A 164 -6.99 3.67 -7.38
N GLN A 165 -7.33 2.70 -6.53
CA GLN A 165 -8.71 2.47 -6.08
C GLN A 165 -9.19 3.61 -5.19
N THR A 166 -8.33 4.08 -4.28
CA THR A 166 -8.64 5.25 -3.43
C THR A 166 -8.88 6.50 -4.29
N LEU A 167 -8.03 6.74 -5.31
CA LEU A 167 -8.22 7.84 -6.27
C LEU A 167 -9.51 7.69 -7.08
N THR A 168 -9.84 6.48 -7.53
CA THR A 168 -11.10 6.21 -8.24
C THR A 168 -12.31 6.55 -7.37
N GLN A 169 -12.28 6.21 -6.09
CA GLN A 169 -13.38 6.54 -5.17
C GLN A 169 -13.47 8.04 -4.92
N MET A 170 -12.36 8.70 -4.57
CA MET A 170 -12.32 10.13 -4.22
C MET A 170 -12.73 11.03 -5.40
N PHE A 171 -12.31 10.68 -6.61
CA PHE A 171 -12.49 11.50 -7.82
C PHE A 171 -13.51 10.89 -8.80
N GLY A 172 -14.25 9.86 -8.37
CA GLY A 172 -15.29 9.19 -9.15
C GLY A 172 -16.44 10.09 -9.63
N HIS A 173 -16.62 11.24 -8.98
CA HIS A 173 -17.64 12.23 -9.32
C HIS A 173 -17.31 13.04 -10.58
N TRP A 174 -16.06 13.04 -11.04
CA TRP A 174 -15.70 13.65 -12.33
C TRP A 174 -16.25 12.83 -13.50
N ASP A 175 -16.65 13.52 -14.57
CA ASP A 175 -17.13 12.90 -15.79
C ASP A 175 -16.67 13.69 -17.03
N PRO A 176 -16.25 13.02 -18.13
CA PRO A 176 -15.96 11.59 -18.20
C PRO A 176 -14.74 11.20 -17.34
N LEU A 177 -14.83 10.03 -16.69
CA LEU A 177 -13.74 9.37 -15.99
C LEU A 177 -13.35 8.08 -16.71
N TYR A 178 -12.07 7.94 -17.02
CA TYR A 178 -11.47 6.75 -17.61
C TYR A 178 -10.49 6.09 -16.65
N LEU A 179 -10.19 4.82 -16.89
CA LEU A 179 -9.19 4.08 -16.13
C LEU A 179 -8.16 3.51 -17.09
N HIS A 180 -6.89 3.48 -16.71
CA HIS A 180 -5.96 2.57 -17.36
C HIS A 180 -6.47 1.13 -17.20
N ASP A 181 -6.29 0.27 -18.20
CA ASP A 181 -6.95 -1.03 -18.26
C ASP A 181 -6.59 -1.93 -17.06
N SER A 182 -5.33 -1.89 -16.61
CA SER A 182 -4.90 -2.62 -15.41
C SER A 182 -5.51 -2.10 -14.09
N ILE A 183 -5.97 -0.85 -14.05
CA ILE A 183 -6.73 -0.29 -12.92
C ILE A 183 -8.20 -0.72 -13.03
N LYS A 184 -8.76 -0.76 -14.25
CA LYS A 184 -10.11 -1.28 -14.48
C LYS A 184 -10.22 -2.71 -13.98
N GLU A 185 -9.28 -3.58 -14.34
CA GLU A 185 -9.23 -4.97 -13.85
C GLU A 185 -9.16 -5.06 -12.32
N MET A 186 -8.27 -4.29 -11.69
CA MET A 186 -8.15 -4.27 -10.24
C MET A 186 -9.42 -3.72 -9.57
N ASN A 187 -10.06 -2.70 -10.14
CA ASN A 187 -11.31 -2.14 -9.63
C ASN A 187 -12.48 -3.13 -9.74
N LEU A 188 -12.55 -3.92 -10.83
CA LEU A 188 -13.54 -5.00 -10.97
C LEU A 188 -13.37 -6.06 -9.88
N LEU A 189 -12.12 -6.42 -9.55
CA LEU A 189 -11.84 -7.32 -8.43
C LEU A 189 -12.28 -6.70 -7.08
N HIS A 190 -12.02 -5.41 -6.85
CA HIS A 190 -12.50 -4.73 -5.65
C HIS A 190 -14.03 -4.70 -5.56
N GLN A 191 -14.74 -4.54 -6.70
CA GLN A 191 -16.20 -4.61 -6.76
C GLN A 191 -16.73 -6.00 -6.43
N LYS A 192 -16.02 -7.09 -6.81
CA LYS A 192 -16.35 -8.48 -6.41
C LYS A 192 -16.38 -8.62 -4.88
N PHE A 193 -15.55 -7.87 -4.16
CA PHE A 193 -15.51 -7.81 -2.69
C PHE A 193 -16.41 -6.71 -2.08
N GLY A 194 -17.35 -6.16 -2.85
CA GLY A 194 -18.34 -5.20 -2.35
C GLY A 194 -17.84 -3.75 -2.24
N VAL A 195 -16.64 -3.43 -2.74
CA VAL A 195 -16.15 -2.04 -2.74
C VAL A 195 -16.90 -1.23 -3.80
N SER A 196 -17.55 -0.14 -3.38
CA SER A 196 -18.28 0.77 -4.27
C SER A 196 -17.32 1.69 -5.04
N LEU A 197 -16.82 1.22 -6.18
CA LEU A 197 -16.05 2.01 -7.15
C LEU A 197 -16.90 2.27 -8.41
N LYS A 198 -16.84 3.49 -8.97
CA LYS A 198 -17.53 3.82 -10.23
C LYS A 198 -17.01 2.90 -11.35
N ASN A 199 -17.93 2.19 -12.02
CA ASN A 199 -17.58 1.43 -13.21
C ASN A 199 -17.30 2.40 -14.37
N CYS A 200 -16.08 2.36 -14.89
CA CYS A 200 -15.58 3.30 -15.90
C CYS A 200 -15.02 2.55 -17.11
N LEU A 201 -15.01 3.21 -18.27
CA LEU A 201 -14.37 2.64 -19.45
C LEU A 201 -12.84 2.59 -19.26
N GLY A 202 -12.25 1.54 -19.84
CA GLY A 202 -10.80 1.37 -19.89
C GLY A 202 -10.20 2.27 -20.98
N HIS A 203 -8.92 2.63 -20.81
CA HIS A 203 -8.18 3.47 -21.74
C HIS A 203 -8.28 2.95 -23.18
N SER A 204 -8.03 1.65 -23.40
CA SER A 204 -7.99 1.07 -24.74
C SER A 204 -9.36 1.18 -25.45
N GLU A 205 -10.44 0.97 -24.69
CA GLU A 205 -11.81 1.10 -25.19
C GLU A 205 -12.17 2.57 -25.48
N ALA A 206 -11.85 3.47 -24.57
CA ALA A 206 -12.08 4.91 -24.75
C ALA A 206 -11.30 5.47 -25.95
N GLN A 207 -10.06 5.03 -26.15
CA GLN A 207 -9.21 5.42 -27.29
C GLN A 207 -9.79 4.89 -28.61
N LYS A 208 -10.14 3.59 -28.67
CA LYS A 208 -10.75 2.96 -29.86
C LYS A 208 -12.03 3.68 -30.29
N ASN A 209 -12.84 4.12 -29.32
CA ASN A 209 -14.11 4.79 -29.57
C ASN A 209 -13.95 6.31 -29.82
N GLY A 210 -12.72 6.84 -29.92
CA GLY A 210 -12.46 8.26 -30.16
C GLY A 210 -12.91 9.17 -29.01
N LEU A 211 -13.10 8.63 -27.82
CA LEU A 211 -13.60 9.40 -26.67
C LEU A 211 -12.51 10.28 -26.05
N LEU A 212 -11.24 9.87 -26.14
CA LEU A 212 -10.12 10.67 -25.61
C LEU A 212 -9.88 11.97 -26.39
N ASP A 213 -10.37 12.08 -27.62
CA ASP A 213 -10.34 13.32 -28.40
C ASP A 213 -11.39 14.34 -27.91
N LYS A 214 -12.41 13.89 -27.16
CA LYS A 214 -13.45 14.74 -26.53
C LYS A 214 -13.02 15.20 -25.14
N LYS A 215 -12.22 16.25 -25.09
CA LYS A 215 -11.66 16.83 -23.85
C LYS A 215 -12.66 17.80 -23.17
N PRO A 216 -12.55 18.03 -21.85
CA PRO A 216 -11.61 17.41 -20.90
C PRO A 216 -12.09 16.04 -20.39
N TRP A 217 -11.17 15.28 -19.80
CA TRP A 217 -11.44 14.02 -19.12
C TRP A 217 -10.46 13.82 -17.95
N VAL A 218 -10.85 13.01 -16.96
CA VAL A 218 -9.96 12.51 -15.90
C VAL A 218 -9.63 11.07 -16.22
N MET A 219 -8.39 10.66 -15.97
CA MET A 219 -7.98 9.26 -16.04
C MET A 219 -7.18 8.83 -14.82
N VAL A 220 -7.53 7.70 -14.21
CA VAL A 220 -6.70 7.09 -13.15
C VAL A 220 -5.76 6.05 -13.77
N THR A 221 -4.47 6.15 -13.49
CA THR A 221 -3.43 5.30 -14.09
C THR A 221 -2.48 4.73 -13.05
N PRO A 222 -1.79 3.60 -13.32
CA PRO A 222 -0.66 3.19 -12.51
C PRO A 222 0.45 4.26 -12.51
N VAL A 223 1.32 4.25 -11.50
CA VAL A 223 2.58 5.01 -11.54
C VAL A 223 3.53 4.33 -12.53
N LEU A 224 3.70 4.92 -13.71
CA LEU A 224 4.69 4.48 -14.71
C LEU A 224 5.81 5.52 -14.85
N SER A 225 6.94 5.10 -15.42
CA SER A 225 8.04 6.01 -15.77
C SER A 225 7.56 7.10 -16.74
N ALA A 226 8.07 8.33 -16.60
CA ALA A 226 7.82 9.40 -17.56
C ALA A 226 8.31 9.07 -18.98
N LYS A 227 9.23 8.11 -19.12
CA LYS A 227 9.69 7.59 -20.43
C LYS A 227 8.75 6.55 -21.04
N ASN A 228 7.67 6.16 -20.34
CA ASN A 228 6.72 5.19 -20.85
C ASN A 228 5.97 5.79 -22.06
N LYS A 229 5.87 5.02 -23.15
CA LYS A 229 5.21 5.42 -24.40
C LYS A 229 3.77 5.89 -24.18
N PHE A 230 3.05 5.24 -23.25
CA PHE A 230 1.70 5.61 -22.86
C PHE A 230 1.63 7.09 -22.42
N PHE A 231 2.47 7.50 -21.46
CA PHE A 231 2.45 8.90 -20.99
C PHE A 231 2.97 9.89 -22.01
N GLN A 232 3.97 9.49 -22.82
CA GLN A 232 4.44 10.32 -23.93
C GLN A 232 3.31 10.59 -24.93
N GLU A 233 2.53 9.58 -25.29
CA GLU A 233 1.33 9.73 -26.12
C GLU A 233 0.29 10.61 -25.42
N MET A 234 -0.04 10.33 -24.15
CA MET A 234 -1.05 11.10 -23.42
C MET A 234 -0.73 12.60 -23.37
N LYS A 235 0.54 12.95 -23.13
CA LYS A 235 1.01 14.33 -23.11
C LYS A 235 1.06 14.95 -24.51
N SER A 236 1.71 14.29 -25.47
CA SER A 236 1.93 14.86 -26.80
C SER A 236 0.65 14.98 -27.63
N LYS A 237 -0.25 13.99 -27.57
CA LYS A 237 -1.50 13.99 -28.35
C LYS A 237 -2.61 14.74 -27.64
N TYR A 238 -2.79 14.51 -26.34
CA TYR A 238 -3.94 15.07 -25.62
C TYR A 238 -3.61 16.31 -24.77
N GLY A 239 -2.33 16.64 -24.56
CA GLY A 239 -1.94 17.73 -23.67
C GLY A 239 -2.29 17.46 -22.21
N ALA A 240 -2.37 16.18 -21.81
CA ALA A 240 -2.79 15.78 -20.48
C ALA A 240 -1.77 16.19 -19.41
N VAL A 241 -2.26 16.71 -18.28
CA VAL A 241 -1.44 17.05 -17.11
C VAL A 241 -1.47 15.89 -16.13
N THR A 242 -0.30 15.50 -15.62
CA THR A 242 -0.19 14.40 -14.65
C THR A 242 -0.06 14.90 -13.21
N ILE A 243 -0.80 14.25 -12.30
CA ILE A 243 -0.73 14.45 -10.85
C ILE A 243 -0.31 13.12 -10.21
N GLY A 244 0.86 13.09 -9.57
CA GLY A 244 1.37 11.94 -8.83
C GLY A 244 1.02 12.00 -7.35
N PHE A 245 0.66 10.85 -6.76
CA PHE A 245 0.30 10.75 -5.35
C PHE A 245 1.27 9.83 -4.59
N SER A 246 1.95 10.33 -3.55
CA SER A 246 2.81 9.53 -2.67
C SER A 246 3.15 10.25 -1.37
N GLY A 247 3.34 9.51 -0.28
CA GLY A 247 3.88 10.07 0.97
C GLY A 247 5.28 10.69 0.78
N TRP A 248 6.08 10.17 -0.17
CA TRP A 248 7.39 10.71 -0.52
C TRP A 248 7.34 12.13 -1.11
N ALA A 249 6.17 12.59 -1.57
CA ALA A 249 6.00 13.97 -2.04
C ALA A 249 6.12 15.01 -0.91
N GLN A 250 6.07 14.58 0.36
CA GLN A 250 6.23 15.44 1.54
C GLN A 250 7.63 16.06 1.63
N SER A 251 8.66 15.37 1.13
CA SER A 251 10.05 15.76 1.33
C SER A 251 10.75 16.02 0.00
N ARG A 252 11.33 17.22 -0.14
CA ARG A 252 12.06 17.64 -1.35
C ARG A 252 13.32 16.81 -1.62
N LYS A 253 13.78 16.04 -0.63
CA LYS A 253 14.93 15.14 -0.74
C LYS A 253 14.63 13.95 -1.67
N PHE A 254 13.37 13.55 -1.80
CA PHE A 254 12.98 12.38 -2.59
C PHE A 254 12.53 12.76 -3.99
N SER A 255 12.93 11.95 -4.98
CA SER A 255 12.72 12.22 -6.41
C SER A 255 11.26 12.08 -6.86
N PHE A 256 10.34 11.64 -6.00
CA PHE A 256 8.94 11.45 -6.36
C PHE A 256 8.31 12.73 -6.93
N GLY A 257 8.68 13.89 -6.37
CA GLY A 257 8.26 15.21 -6.86
C GLY A 257 8.59 15.51 -8.34
N ARG A 258 9.40 14.68 -9.00
CA ARG A 258 9.84 14.85 -10.40
C ARG A 258 9.22 13.83 -11.37
N ARG A 259 8.31 12.96 -10.91
CA ARG A 259 7.72 11.89 -11.74
C ARG A 259 6.47 12.33 -12.51
N ALA A 260 5.82 13.39 -12.07
CA ALA A 260 4.61 13.95 -12.64
C ALA A 260 4.74 15.47 -12.77
N ASP A 261 3.82 16.11 -13.51
CA ASP A 261 3.81 17.58 -13.62
C ASP A 261 3.52 18.23 -12.25
N TYR A 262 2.67 17.58 -11.46
CA TYR A 262 2.35 17.95 -10.08
C TYR A 262 2.45 16.73 -9.16
N SER A 263 2.82 16.95 -7.91
CA SER A 263 2.89 15.89 -6.90
C SER A 263 2.13 16.28 -5.64
N VAL A 264 1.40 15.32 -5.09
CA VAL A 264 0.53 15.48 -3.92
C VAL A 264 0.95 14.48 -2.84
N THR A 265 1.15 14.99 -1.62
CA THR A 265 1.42 14.14 -0.45
C THR A 265 0.19 13.33 -0.11
N MET A 266 0.25 12.02 -0.35
CA MET A 266 -0.80 11.07 0.01
C MET A 266 -0.21 9.67 0.18
N SER A 267 -0.37 9.09 1.36
CA SER A 267 0.16 7.77 1.69
C SER A 267 -0.93 6.78 2.07
N ASP A 268 -0.66 5.52 1.76
CA ASP A 268 -1.35 4.31 2.20
C ASP A 268 -0.70 3.66 3.42
N HIS A 269 0.40 4.23 3.93
CA HIS A 269 1.08 3.83 5.16
C HIS A 269 0.83 4.86 6.27
N CYS A 270 0.99 4.47 7.53
CA CYS A 270 1.02 5.38 8.66
C CYS A 270 2.03 6.51 8.43
N ASP A 271 1.67 7.71 8.91
CA ASP A 271 2.66 8.78 9.06
C ASP A 271 3.44 8.60 10.38
N PHE A 272 4.37 9.51 10.66
CA PHE A 272 5.21 9.39 11.85
C PHE A 272 4.40 9.35 13.16
N ASN A 273 3.41 10.24 13.32
CA ASN A 273 2.65 10.33 14.56
C ASN A 273 1.76 9.10 14.73
N GLU A 274 1.19 8.61 13.65
CA GLU A 274 0.40 7.38 13.64
C GLU A 274 1.20 6.13 13.99
N LEU A 275 2.46 6.05 13.53
CA LEU A 275 3.36 4.98 13.94
C LEU A 275 3.62 5.03 15.45
N VAL A 276 3.87 6.23 16.00
CA VAL A 276 4.05 6.41 17.45
C VAL A 276 2.78 6.03 18.22
N ASP A 277 1.62 6.53 17.81
CA ASP A 277 0.34 6.25 18.45
C ASP A 277 0.00 4.75 18.42
N MET A 278 0.25 4.08 17.29
CA MET A 278 0.11 2.64 17.16
C MET A 278 1.01 1.89 18.14
N VAL A 279 2.27 2.28 18.29
CA VAL A 279 3.20 1.65 19.23
C VAL A 279 2.72 1.85 20.68
N VAL A 280 2.25 3.04 21.03
CA VAL A 280 1.67 3.30 22.36
C VAL A 280 0.41 2.48 22.58
N GLN A 281 -0.46 2.39 21.57
CA GLN A 281 -1.72 1.64 21.64
C GLN A 281 -1.50 0.14 21.81
N SER A 282 -0.47 -0.45 21.18
CA SER A 282 -0.16 -1.88 21.31
C SER A 282 0.24 -2.26 22.72
N GLY A 283 0.83 -1.33 23.49
CA GLY A 283 1.37 -1.60 24.81
C GLY A 283 2.55 -2.58 24.80
N ALA A 284 3.22 -2.73 23.66
CA ALA A 284 4.35 -3.64 23.51
C ALA A 284 5.50 -3.28 24.44
N GLU A 285 6.08 -4.31 25.06
CA GLU A 285 7.30 -4.22 25.87
C GLU A 285 8.54 -4.13 24.97
N GLN A 286 8.49 -4.76 23.80
CA GLN A 286 9.55 -4.74 22.79
C GLN A 286 8.99 -4.43 21.40
N VAL A 287 9.59 -3.45 20.73
CA VAL A 287 9.28 -3.10 19.34
C VAL A 287 10.45 -3.45 18.42
N TYR A 288 10.15 -4.06 17.28
CA TYR A 288 11.08 -4.33 16.20
C TYR A 288 10.67 -3.52 14.98
N THR A 289 11.55 -2.62 14.54
CA THR A 289 11.30 -1.78 13.36
C THR A 289 11.83 -2.44 12.10
N ILE A 290 11.01 -2.44 11.06
CA ILE A 290 11.31 -2.97 9.72
C ILE A 290 10.88 -1.96 8.66
N HIS A 291 11.40 -2.05 7.43
CA HIS A 291 11.05 -1.19 6.28
C HIS A 291 11.15 0.34 6.52
N GLY A 292 11.98 1.04 5.73
CA GLY A 292 12.10 2.50 5.85
C GLY A 292 13.13 2.96 6.88
N PHE A 293 12.75 3.89 7.77
CA PHE A 293 13.64 4.60 8.70
C PHE A 293 13.79 3.86 10.03
N VAL A 294 14.30 2.62 9.95
CA VAL A 294 14.30 1.67 11.07
C VAL A 294 15.09 2.16 12.28
N GLU A 295 16.27 2.73 12.05
CA GLU A 295 17.18 3.21 13.10
C GLU A 295 16.63 4.48 13.77
N GLU A 296 16.16 5.43 12.97
CA GLU A 296 15.67 6.71 13.45
C GLU A 296 14.38 6.54 14.24
N PHE A 297 13.47 5.68 13.77
CA PHE A 297 12.23 5.40 14.47
C PHE A 297 12.48 4.65 15.78
N ALA A 298 13.33 3.61 15.77
CA ALA A 298 13.71 2.90 17.00
C ALA A 298 14.39 3.84 18.02
N THR A 299 15.29 4.71 17.55
CA THR A 299 15.93 5.73 18.40
C THR A 299 14.90 6.69 19.02
N HIS A 300 13.87 7.09 18.27
CA HIS A 300 12.80 7.93 18.79
C HIS A 300 11.99 7.22 19.88
N LEU A 301 11.56 5.99 19.64
CA LEU A 301 10.82 5.18 20.62
C LEU A 301 11.61 4.95 21.91
N ASN A 302 12.91 4.66 21.82
CA ASN A 302 13.77 4.51 22.99
C ASN A 302 13.85 5.80 23.83
N LYS A 303 13.87 6.98 23.19
CA LYS A 303 13.82 8.27 23.90
C LYS A 303 12.49 8.50 24.61
N MET A 304 11.41 7.88 24.14
CA MET A 304 10.10 7.86 24.81
C MET A 304 10.00 6.81 25.92
N GLY A 305 11.05 6.02 26.15
CA GLY A 305 11.06 4.95 27.15
C GLY A 305 10.46 3.62 26.66
N ILE A 306 10.27 3.45 25.36
CA ILE A 306 9.76 2.21 24.75
C ILE A 306 10.94 1.45 24.15
N SER A 307 11.18 0.21 24.61
CA SER A 307 12.29 -0.61 24.10
C SER A 307 12.07 -0.92 22.62
N ALA A 308 12.94 -0.40 21.76
CA ALA A 308 12.84 -0.57 20.32
C ALA A 308 14.20 -0.85 19.70
N GLN A 309 14.24 -1.74 18.71
CA GLN A 309 15.44 -1.96 17.92
C GLN A 309 15.11 -2.34 16.47
N PRO A 310 15.94 -1.94 15.50
CA PRO A 310 15.81 -2.39 14.12
C PRO A 310 15.98 -3.90 13.99
N LEU A 311 15.11 -4.54 13.21
CA LEU A 311 15.29 -5.95 12.85
C LEU A 311 16.20 -6.04 11.62
N ILE A 312 17.48 -5.79 11.82
CA ILE A 312 18.48 -5.84 10.74
C ILE A 312 18.83 -7.29 10.45
N LYS A 313 19.11 -7.56 9.18
CA LYS A 313 19.72 -8.83 8.76
C LYS A 313 21.10 -8.92 9.42
N ASN A 314 21.22 -9.71 10.50
CA ASN A 314 22.51 -10.21 10.92
C ASN A 314 23.11 -10.91 9.69
N SER A 315 24.19 -10.35 9.13
CA SER A 315 25.12 -11.18 8.37
C SER A 315 25.56 -12.26 9.35
N LEU A 316 25.49 -13.52 8.92
CA LEU A 316 25.95 -14.68 9.68
C LEU A 316 27.47 -14.69 9.85
N ASP A 317 28.07 -13.56 10.25
CA ASP A 317 29.50 -13.35 10.47
C ASP A 317 29.74 -12.57 11.77
N SER A 318 29.01 -12.88 12.86
CA SER A 318 29.45 -12.54 14.23
C SER A 318 28.74 -13.41 15.26
N TYR A 319 29.55 -14.27 15.90
CA TYR A 319 29.30 -15.30 16.92
C TYR A 319 28.98 -16.70 16.41
#